data_AF-A0A1M5LF82-F1
#
_entry.id   AF-A0A1M5LF82-F1
#
_cell.length_a   1.000
_cell.length_b   1.000
_cell.length_c   1.000
_cell.angle_alpha   90.00
_cell.angle_beta   90.00
_cell.angle_gamma   90.00
#
_symmetry.space_group_name_H-M   'P 1'
#
loop_
_entity.id
_entity.type
_entity.pdbx_description
1 polymer ?
#
loop_
_entity_poly.entity_id
_entity_poly.type
_entity_poly.pdbx_seq_one_letter_code
_entity_poly.pdbx_strand_id
1 'polypeptide(L)'
;MKSIIFIITIILTHLSFGQIPKGRVQDKYYEYCHQNLSKLVQSEVYPYFATNELCSIKKCFRGISYPEINEIIYKRIVELAQLNFEKKIYLYLVEGNRSVERAEKENENLQDDNRLIYISVDDFINAKEITKGKDLYNTETERLTKRK
;
A
#
# COMPACT_ATOMS: atom_id res chain seq x y z
N MET A 1 25.94 -40.08 -4.05
CA MET A 1 26.71 -38.80 -4.09
C MET A 1 26.10 -37.78 -5.05
N LYS A 2 25.79 -38.12 -6.32
CA LYS A 2 25.17 -37.17 -7.27
C LYS A 2 23.83 -36.57 -6.81
N SER A 3 22.98 -37.35 -6.13
CA SER A 3 21.65 -36.90 -5.68
C SER A 3 21.68 -35.92 -4.48
N ILE A 4 22.71 -35.98 -3.63
CA ILE A 4 22.85 -35.07 -2.48
C ILE A 4 23.27 -33.68 -2.95
N ILE A 5 24.15 -33.61 -3.96
CA ILE A 5 24.59 -32.35 -4.58
C ILE A 5 23.38 -31.64 -5.23
N PHE A 6 22.48 -32.40 -5.86
CA PHE A 6 21.28 -31.86 -6.51
C PHE A 6 20.25 -31.27 -5.52
N ILE A 7 20.11 -31.89 -4.34
CA ILE A 7 19.24 -31.38 -3.27
C ILE A 7 19.81 -30.09 -2.67
N ILE A 8 21.14 -30.02 -2.50
CA ILE A 8 21.82 -28.83 -1.99
C ILE A 8 21.69 -27.65 -2.96
N THR A 9 21.81 -27.86 -4.28
CA THR A 9 21.60 -26.79 -5.26
C THR A 9 20.15 -26.29 -5.29
N ILE A 10 19.14 -27.16 -5.15
CA ILE A 10 17.73 -26.74 -5.10
C ILE A 10 17.44 -25.89 -3.83
N ILE A 11 18.02 -26.25 -2.69
CA ILE A 11 17.86 -25.48 -1.45
C ILE A 11 18.55 -24.11 -1.56
N LEU A 12 19.72 -24.04 -2.21
CA LEU A 12 20.44 -22.79 -2.45
C LEU A 12 19.71 -21.83 -3.42
N THR A 13 18.97 -22.34 -4.41
CA THR A 13 18.14 -21.50 -5.30
C THR A 13 16.90 -20.94 -4.59
N HIS A 14 16.39 -21.62 -3.55
CA HIS A 14 15.32 -21.08 -2.70
C HIS A 14 15.82 -20.04 -1.69
N LEU A 15 17.09 -20.11 -1.27
CA LEU A 15 17.68 -19.13 -0.34
C LEU A 15 18.09 -17.81 -1.01
N SER A 16 18.18 -17.78 -2.34
CA SER A 16 18.59 -16.60 -3.12
C SER A 16 17.43 -15.79 -3.70
N PHE A 17 16.19 -16.26 -3.56
CA PHE A 17 14.98 -15.46 -3.82
C PHE A 17 14.40 -14.95 -2.50
N GLY A 18 14.78 -13.73 -2.13
CA GLY A 18 14.15 -13.02 -1.01
C GLY A 18 15.12 -12.51 0.05
N GLN A 19 16.25 -11.90 -0.37
CA GLN A 19 16.82 -10.86 0.48
C GLN A 19 15.88 -9.66 0.41
N ILE A 20 14.86 -9.63 1.28
CA ILE A 20 14.18 -8.36 1.62
C ILE A 20 15.27 -7.55 2.33
N PRO A 21 15.81 -6.47 1.73
CA PRO A 21 16.77 -5.63 2.42
C PRO A 21 16.11 -5.15 3.71
N LYS A 22 16.87 -4.83 4.77
CA LYS A 22 16.35 -4.14 5.97
C LYS A 22 15.24 -3.17 5.56
N GLY A 23 13.99 -3.49 5.93
CA GLY A 23 12.80 -3.07 5.17
C GLY A 23 12.76 -1.57 4.92
N ARG A 24 12.47 -1.17 3.67
CA ARG A 24 12.39 0.24 3.31
C ARG A 24 11.27 0.89 4.11
N VAL A 25 11.42 2.18 4.44
CA VAL A 25 10.42 2.91 5.22
C VAL A 25 9.02 2.76 4.62
N GLN A 26 8.91 2.85 3.28
CA GLN A 26 7.65 2.66 2.58
C GLN A 26 7.03 1.26 2.78
N ASP A 27 7.84 0.19 2.82
CA ASP A 27 7.34 -1.19 2.93
C ASP A 27 6.59 -1.39 4.25
N LYS A 28 7.12 -0.81 5.34
CA LYS A 28 6.49 -0.86 6.66
C LYS A 28 5.07 -0.28 6.64
N TYR A 29 4.88 0.89 6.04
CA TYR A 29 3.60 1.60 6.05
C TYR A 29 2.65 1.15 4.94
N TYR A 30 3.18 0.64 3.84
CA TYR A 30 2.39 0.02 2.79
C TYR A 30 1.64 -1.22 3.32
N GLU A 31 2.29 -2.00 4.20
CA GLU A 31 1.73 -3.19 4.81
C GLU A 31 0.98 -2.96 6.13
N TYR A 32 1.10 -1.77 6.72
CA TYR A 32 0.52 -1.46 8.02
C TYR A 32 -1.01 -1.64 8.01
N CYS A 33 -1.48 -2.62 8.78
CA CYS A 33 -2.88 -3.06 8.83
C CYS A 33 -3.57 -2.53 10.10
N HIS A 34 -4.64 -1.76 9.93
CA HIS A 34 -5.46 -1.26 11.04
C HIS A 34 -6.44 -2.34 11.54
N GLN A 35 -6.63 -2.39 12.85
CA GLN A 35 -7.55 -3.36 13.48
C GLN A 35 -8.95 -2.79 13.74
N ASN A 36 -9.04 -1.48 14.02
CA ASN A 36 -10.29 -0.81 14.38
C ASN A 36 -10.85 -0.05 13.18
N LEU A 37 -11.37 -0.80 12.20
CA LEU A 37 -11.94 -0.24 10.98
C LEU A 37 -13.46 -0.28 11.04
N SER A 38 -14.10 0.76 10.51
CA SER A 38 -15.55 0.82 10.36
C SER A 38 -16.05 -0.33 9.49
N LYS A 39 -17.28 -0.78 9.75
CA LYS A 39 -17.89 -1.84 8.94
C LYS A 39 -18.22 -1.30 7.55
N LEU A 40 -17.74 -1.97 6.52
CA LEU A 40 -18.16 -1.70 5.13
C LEU A 40 -19.39 -2.55 4.79
N VAL A 41 -20.32 -1.94 4.05
CA VAL A 41 -21.42 -2.66 3.43
C VAL A 41 -20.86 -3.49 2.28
N GLN A 42 -21.22 -4.77 2.21
CA GLN A 42 -20.82 -5.65 1.11
C GLN A 42 -21.49 -5.22 -0.20
N SER A 43 -20.87 -5.56 -1.32
CA SER A 43 -21.49 -5.39 -2.63
C SER A 43 -22.59 -6.42 -2.82
N GLU A 44 -23.77 -6.00 -3.29
CA GLU A 44 -24.84 -6.92 -3.69
C GLU A 44 -24.45 -7.76 -4.91
N VAL A 45 -23.65 -7.19 -5.81
CA VAL A 45 -23.15 -7.86 -7.02
C VAL A 45 -22.04 -8.85 -6.69
N TYR A 46 -21.21 -8.53 -5.69
CA TYR A 46 -20.07 -9.34 -5.26
C TYR A 46 -20.13 -9.62 -3.74
N PRO A 47 -21.08 -10.45 -3.27
CA PRO A 47 -21.34 -10.65 -1.84
C PRO A 47 -20.19 -11.36 -1.10
N TYR A 48 -19.34 -12.08 -1.83
CA TYR A 48 -18.19 -12.81 -1.28
C TYR A 48 -16.90 -11.98 -1.26
N PHE A 49 -16.93 -10.72 -1.67
CA PHE A 49 -15.76 -9.86 -1.58
C PHE A 49 -15.38 -9.60 -0.12
N ALA A 50 -14.14 -9.95 0.23
CA ALA A 50 -13.62 -9.93 1.60
C ALA A 50 -13.29 -8.50 2.08
N THR A 51 -14.32 -7.71 2.35
CA THR A 51 -14.18 -6.32 2.84
C THR A 51 -13.40 -6.20 4.15
N ASN A 52 -13.37 -7.26 4.95
CA ASN A 52 -12.58 -7.37 6.18
C ASN A 52 -11.06 -7.41 5.92
N GLU A 53 -10.61 -7.79 4.72
CA GLU A 53 -9.19 -7.82 4.37
C GLU A 53 -8.63 -6.44 4.01
N LEU A 54 -9.48 -5.44 3.79
CA LEU A 54 -9.09 -4.10 3.35
C LEU A 54 -8.52 -3.26 4.50
N CYS A 55 -7.47 -3.72 5.16
CA CYS A 55 -6.94 -3.08 6.38
C CYS A 55 -5.68 -2.24 6.18
N SER A 56 -5.02 -2.35 5.03
CA SER A 56 -3.78 -1.66 4.70
C SER A 56 -3.83 -1.10 3.28
N ILE A 57 -2.92 -0.17 2.98
CA ILE A 57 -2.77 0.39 1.63
C ILE A 57 -2.54 -0.75 0.63
N LYS A 58 -1.60 -1.67 0.91
CA LYS A 58 -1.34 -2.85 0.07
C LYS A 58 -2.59 -3.66 -0.24
N LYS A 59 -3.40 -3.98 0.78
CA LYS A 59 -4.60 -4.79 0.60
C LYS A 59 -5.68 -4.05 -0.20
N CYS A 60 -5.86 -2.75 0.05
CA CYS A 60 -6.80 -1.93 -0.72
C CYS A 60 -6.41 -1.85 -2.20
N PHE A 61 -5.16 -1.47 -2.49
CA PHE A 61 -4.73 -1.28 -3.87
C PHE A 61 -4.66 -2.59 -4.65
N ARG A 62 -4.30 -3.72 -4.02
CA ARG A 62 -4.38 -5.05 -4.65
C ARG A 62 -5.80 -5.55 -4.87
N GLY A 63 -6.77 -5.01 -4.14
CA GLY A 63 -8.19 -5.36 -4.31
C GLY A 63 -8.87 -4.60 -5.45
N ILE A 64 -8.24 -3.53 -5.96
CA ILE A 64 -8.80 -2.71 -7.04
C ILE A 64 -9.04 -3.58 -8.27
N SER A 65 -10.29 -3.63 -8.72
CA SER A 65 -10.79 -4.52 -9.76
C SER A 65 -12.03 -3.92 -10.43
N TYR A 66 -13.22 -4.39 -10.08
CA TYR A 66 -14.50 -4.01 -10.70
C TYR A 66 -15.06 -2.70 -10.10
N PRO A 67 -15.81 -1.89 -10.87
CA PRO A 67 -16.35 -0.61 -10.39
C PRO A 67 -17.10 -0.69 -9.04
N GLU A 68 -17.97 -1.69 -8.86
CA GLU A 68 -18.77 -1.87 -7.65
C GLU A 68 -17.91 -2.20 -6.43
N ILE A 69 -16.81 -2.93 -6.64
CA ILE A 69 -15.81 -3.24 -5.61
C ILE A 69 -14.95 -2.02 -5.31
N ASN A 70 -14.54 -1.30 -6.35
CA ASN A 70 -13.68 -0.13 -6.24
C ASN A 70 -14.32 0.97 -5.40
N GLU A 71 -15.64 1.19 -5.50
CA GLU A 71 -16.33 2.15 -4.64
C GLU A 71 -16.29 1.77 -3.15
N ILE A 72 -16.29 0.48 -2.80
CA ILE A 72 -16.08 0.01 -1.43
C ILE A 72 -14.63 0.25 -0.99
N ILE A 73 -13.68 -0.07 -1.86
CA ILE A 73 -12.24 0.12 -1.59
C ILE A 73 -11.92 1.61 -1.41
N TYR A 74 -12.47 2.50 -2.24
CA TYR A 74 -12.25 3.94 -2.15
C TYR A 74 -12.72 4.51 -0.82
N LYS A 75 -13.88 4.08 -0.32
CA LYS A 75 -14.33 4.46 1.04
C LYS A 75 -13.32 4.05 2.10
N ARG A 76 -12.78 2.83 2.00
CA ARG A 76 -11.76 2.34 2.92
C ARG A 76 -10.43 3.08 2.78
N ILE A 77 -10.01 3.44 1.57
CA ILE A 77 -8.79 4.23 1.33
C ILE A 77 -8.87 5.59 2.03
N VAL A 78 -10.02 6.27 1.96
CA VAL A 78 -10.25 7.54 2.68
C VAL A 78 -10.19 7.35 4.19
N GLU A 79 -10.84 6.30 4.72
CA GLU A 79 -10.77 5.96 6.14
C GLU A 79 -9.33 5.67 6.61
N LEU A 80 -8.54 4.93 5.81
CA LEU A 80 -7.14 4.67 6.12
C LEU A 80 -6.31 5.96 6.20
N ALA A 81 -6.57 6.93 5.32
CA ALA A 81 -5.90 8.24 5.38
C ALA A 81 -6.20 8.97 6.70
N GLN A 82 -7.46 8.95 7.15
CA GLN A 82 -7.88 9.53 8.42
C GLN A 82 -7.19 8.85 9.62
N LEU A 83 -7.25 7.51 9.68
CA LEU A 83 -6.65 6.75 10.79
C LEU A 83 -5.12 6.89 10.85
N ASN A 84 -4.46 6.93 9.70
CA ASN A 84 -3.02 7.18 9.63
C ASN A 84 -2.69 8.59 10.15
N PHE A 85 -3.45 9.61 9.73
CA PHE A 85 -3.26 10.99 10.19
C PHE A 85 -3.47 11.14 11.71
N GLU A 86 -4.50 10.51 12.27
CA GLU A 86 -4.77 10.50 13.72
C GLU A 86 -3.60 9.92 14.51
N LYS A 87 -2.98 8.84 13.99
CA LYS A 87 -1.78 8.21 14.55
C LYS A 87 -0.48 8.99 14.28
N LYS A 88 -0.56 10.18 13.67
CA LYS A 88 0.59 11.01 13.27
C LYS A 88 1.50 10.32 12.25
N ILE A 89 0.92 9.46 11.42
CA ILE A 89 1.58 8.81 10.28
C ILE A 89 1.13 9.57 9.02
N TYR A 90 1.96 10.49 8.55
CA TYR A 90 1.65 11.31 7.38
C TYR A 90 2.20 10.64 6.13
N LEU A 91 1.33 10.07 5.30
CA LEU A 91 1.72 9.33 4.11
C LEU A 91 1.35 10.10 2.85
N TYR A 92 2.18 9.98 1.81
CA TYR A 92 1.88 10.49 0.47
C TYR A 92 2.08 9.36 -0.55
N LEU A 93 1.01 9.03 -1.27
CA LEU A 93 1.02 7.92 -2.22
C LEU A 93 1.51 8.39 -3.59
N VAL A 94 2.39 7.60 -4.20
CA VAL A 94 2.92 7.82 -5.56
C VAL A 94 2.71 6.56 -6.39
N GLU A 95 2.59 6.73 -7.70
CA GLU A 95 2.39 5.62 -8.64
C GLU A 95 3.11 5.87 -9.96
N GLY A 96 3.11 4.85 -10.80
CA GLY A 96 3.65 4.86 -12.15
C GLY A 96 5.13 4.53 -12.19
N ASN A 97 5.70 4.72 -13.38
CA ASN A 97 7.06 4.32 -13.68
C ASN A 97 8.08 4.86 -12.67
N ARG A 98 8.86 3.95 -12.08
CA ARG A 98 9.89 4.22 -11.07
C ARG A 98 9.35 4.93 -9.82
N SER A 99 8.11 4.65 -9.45
CA SER A 99 7.52 5.22 -8.25
C SER A 99 8.12 4.61 -7.00
N VAL A 100 8.61 3.37 -7.05
CA VAL A 100 9.33 2.74 -5.93
C VAL A 100 10.62 3.49 -5.62
N GLU A 101 11.48 3.70 -6.61
CA GLU A 101 12.75 4.42 -6.43
C GLU A 101 12.52 5.89 -6.06
N ARG A 102 11.46 6.50 -6.63
CA ARG A 102 11.07 7.86 -6.25
C ARG A 102 10.66 7.92 -4.78
N ALA A 103 9.78 7.02 -4.33
CA ALA A 103 9.36 6.97 -2.93
C ALA A 103 10.55 6.72 -1.99
N GLU A 104 11.51 5.87 -2.38
CA GLU A 104 12.74 5.66 -1.59
C GLU A 104 13.55 6.94 -1.46
N LYS A 105 13.80 7.62 -2.59
CA LYS A 105 14.58 8.84 -2.63
C LYS A 105 13.97 9.94 -1.78
N GLU A 106 12.67 10.17 -1.87
CA GLU A 106 11.99 11.17 -1.02
C GLU A 106 12.07 10.78 0.47
N ASN A 107 12.01 9.48 0.78
CA ASN A 107 12.11 8.99 2.16
C ASN A 107 13.54 9.05 2.74
N GLU A 108 14.57 9.41 1.98
CA GLU A 108 15.94 9.60 2.52
C GLU A 108 16.02 10.83 3.44
N ASN A 109 15.18 11.85 3.20
CA ASN A 109 15.25 13.16 3.87
C ASN A 109 13.97 13.52 4.64
N LEU A 110 13.47 12.61 5.48
CA LEU A 110 12.22 12.79 6.26
C LEU A 110 12.16 14.03 7.17
N GLN A 111 13.29 14.72 7.42
CA GLN A 111 13.35 15.93 8.25
C GLN A 111 12.93 17.20 7.50
N ASP A 112 13.00 17.22 6.16
CA ASP A 112 12.73 18.41 5.34
C ASP A 112 11.27 18.41 4.80
N ASP A 113 10.71 17.23 4.51
CA ASP A 113 9.42 17.09 3.81
C ASP A 113 8.20 17.05 4.73
N ASN A 114 8.10 17.95 5.72
CA ASN A 114 6.99 17.99 6.68
C ASN A 114 6.72 16.65 7.42
N ARG A 115 7.70 15.73 7.42
CA ARG A 115 7.60 14.33 7.90
C ARG A 115 6.63 13.46 7.09
N LEU A 116 6.41 13.79 5.82
CA LEU A 116 5.69 12.92 4.89
C LEU A 116 6.52 11.68 4.58
N ILE A 117 5.84 10.54 4.51
CA ILE A 117 6.42 9.26 4.13
C ILE A 117 5.82 8.86 2.79
N TYR A 118 6.67 8.74 1.78
CA TYR A 118 6.25 8.43 0.42
C TYR A 118 6.07 6.94 0.25
N ILE A 119 5.00 6.52 -0.42
CA ILE A 119 4.69 5.11 -0.64
C ILE A 119 4.32 4.89 -2.10
N SER A 120 5.06 4.02 -2.79
CA SER A 120 4.67 3.51 -4.10
C SER A 120 3.50 2.53 -3.95
N VAL A 121 2.43 2.74 -4.73
CA VAL A 121 1.26 1.85 -4.77
C VAL A 121 1.16 1.01 -6.03
N ASP A 122 1.82 1.42 -7.12
CA ASP A 122 2.00 0.68 -8.37
C ASP A 122 3.20 1.27 -9.12
N ASP A 123 4.16 0.43 -9.51
CA ASP A 123 5.43 0.85 -10.13
C ASP A 123 5.44 0.77 -11.66
N PHE A 124 4.40 0.17 -12.25
CA PHE A 124 4.44 -0.21 -13.67
C PHE A 124 3.38 0.48 -14.51
N ILE A 125 2.16 0.64 -14.00
CA ILE A 125 1.03 1.09 -14.82
C ILE A 125 0.25 2.20 -14.11
N ASN A 126 -0.06 3.26 -14.87
CA ASN A 126 -1.02 4.29 -14.44
C ASN A 126 -2.43 3.82 -14.80
N ALA A 127 -2.96 2.85 -14.07
CA ALA A 127 -4.36 2.44 -14.21
C ALA A 127 -5.27 3.49 -13.56
N LYS A 128 -6.34 3.89 -14.26
CA LYS A 128 -7.24 4.98 -13.83
C LYS A 128 -7.77 4.76 -12.42
N GLU A 129 -8.06 3.52 -12.07
CA GLU A 129 -8.60 3.12 -10.77
C GLU A 129 -7.56 3.25 -9.65
N ILE A 130 -6.30 2.89 -9.93
CA ILE A 130 -5.17 3.09 -9.02
C ILE A 130 -4.95 4.59 -8.80
N THR A 131 -4.93 5.37 -9.89
CA THR A 131 -4.81 6.84 -9.82
C THR A 131 -5.90 7.46 -8.96
N LYS A 132 -7.16 7.06 -9.17
CA LYS A 132 -8.30 7.53 -8.35
C LYS A 132 -8.11 7.18 -6.88
N GLY A 133 -7.71 5.94 -6.55
CA GLY A 133 -7.43 5.54 -5.17
C GLY A 133 -6.33 6.37 -4.52
N LYS A 134 -5.21 6.57 -5.23
CA LYS A 134 -4.09 7.40 -4.80
C LYS A 134 -4.54 8.85 -4.54
N ASP A 135 -5.26 9.45 -5.49
CA ASP A 135 -5.73 10.82 -5.39
C ASP A 135 -6.69 11.04 -4.21
N LEU A 136 -7.59 10.08 -3.96
CA LEU A 136 -8.48 10.13 -2.82
C LEU A 136 -7.72 10.11 -1.48
N TYR A 137 -6.72 9.24 -1.36
CA TYR A 137 -5.90 9.17 -0.16
C TYR A 137 -5.12 10.48 0.08
N ASN A 138 -4.43 10.96 -0.95
CA ASN A 138 -3.59 12.15 -0.86
C ASN A 138 -4.43 13.39 -0.60
N THR A 139 -5.56 13.55 -1.30
CA THR A 139 -6.50 14.67 -1.09
C THR A 139 -7.00 14.71 0.35
N GLU A 140 -7.37 13.56 0.92
CA GLU A 140 -7.83 13.50 2.31
C GLU A 140 -6.71 13.84 3.29
N THR A 141 -5.49 13.34 3.05
CA THR A 141 -4.32 13.65 3.87
C THR A 141 -4.00 15.15 3.84
N GLU A 142 -4.02 15.77 2.66
CA GLU A 142 -3.82 17.21 2.50
C GLU A 142 -4.92 18.01 3.20
N ARG A 143 -6.19 17.59 3.06
CA ARG A 143 -7.34 18.23 3.72
C ARG A 143 -7.19 18.20 5.24
N LEU A 144 -6.71 17.09 5.80
CA LEU A 144 -6.46 16.95 7.25
C LEU A 144 -5.27 17.79 7.70
N THR A 145 -4.21 17.85 6.88
CA THR A 145 -3.01 18.65 7.18
C THR A 145 -3.30 20.15 7.19
N LYS A 146 -4.12 20.65 6.26
CA LYS A 146 -4.53 22.07 6.20
C LYS A 146 -5.45 22.51 7.33
N ARG A 147 -6.08 21.57 8.05
CA ARG A 147 -6.95 21.86 9.22
C ARG A 147 -6.19 21.93 10.54
N LYS A 148 -4.89 21.61 10.53
CA LYS A 148 -4.01 21.68 11.69
C LYS A 148 -3.56 23.11 11.93
#